data_AF-A0A4S4MQ73-F1
#
_entry.id   AF-A0A4S4MQ73-F1
#
_cell.length_a   1.000
_cell.length_b   1.000
_cell.length_c   1.000
_cell.angle_alpha   90.00
_cell.angle_beta   90.00
_cell.angle_gamma   90.00
#
_symmetry.space_group_name_H-M   'P 1'
#
loop_
_entity.id
_entity.type
_entity.pdbx_description
1 polymer ?
#
loop_
_entity_poly.entity_id
_entity_poly.type
_entity_poly.pdbx_seq_one_letter_code
_entity_poly.pdbx_strand_id
1 'polypeptide(L)'
;MGGRYSRDAPRTPSTPKKPPVPMRNVSAPVQLRGKEIGAPILNAEMTQNMSPVKNRLIGKPILIDTHSHKPPLAQPSPSSPQRATYGMPDDIYGDAAARKISLNTGVHPILPDDLASDILQFSESQFARQYFSTHRTGFIFKRNVPVSQMMTWQKAPLNTPLLQLMNKQLHKEATKTFRCIQRIMGDRTGPGSAPSPHNGSTASLHSTTLNAVLLEEERWLLGAGLTHGELRDEIYCQVMKQLTGNPSTESVFKGWQLLCVLLVTFPPSKNFEGSLHSYIHQATSTQEGRVDVMAKYCLRRLDNISRKGPRGKAPTLAEIETASDAAFHPSIFGESLDVIYRLQERNYPHQKVPIILPFLADGILALGGTKSEGIFRVPGDGDSVSELKLRIDKGYYTLDGFDDPTILASCLKLWLRELCDPLVPEELYNDCITHAKEPETCVQIVQRLPTINRRVVVFVISFLQLFLEEKVMTVTKMTSANLALVMAPNLLRCNSDSMAVVFTNAAYEQTFVHNLLLHLKCSEVDPDYVPTHGHGAVPPDNSQLRKSKSRRRANNH
;
A
#
# COMPACT_ATOMS: atom_id res chain seq x y z
N MET A 1 89.62 -18.31 -31.45
CA MET A 1 89.96 -17.34 -32.52
C MET A 1 88.93 -16.21 -32.40
N GLY A 2 89.25 -15.04 -31.85
CA GLY A 2 90.13 -14.01 -32.42
C GLY A 2 89.26 -13.02 -33.22
N GLY A 3 88.80 -11.92 -32.61
CA GLY A 3 89.16 -10.53 -33.00
C GLY A 3 88.22 -9.98 -34.10
N ARG A 4 87.88 -8.70 -34.27
CA ARG A 4 88.33 -7.38 -33.78
C ARG A 4 87.27 -6.32 -34.23
N TYR A 5 87.12 -5.23 -33.44
CA TYR A 5 86.96 -3.78 -33.74
C TYR A 5 86.10 -3.31 -34.97
N SER A 6 85.28 -2.24 -34.97
CA SER A 6 85.37 -0.85 -34.45
C SER A 6 83.95 -0.18 -34.56
N ARG A 7 83.46 0.66 -33.62
CA ARG A 7 83.52 2.16 -33.51
C ARG A 7 82.91 2.91 -34.73
N ASP A 8 82.03 3.92 -34.70
CA ASP A 8 81.52 4.94 -33.74
C ASP A 8 80.14 5.49 -34.25
N ALA A 9 79.06 5.63 -33.45
CA ALA A 9 78.45 6.83 -32.81
C ALA A 9 77.84 7.95 -33.74
N PRO A 10 76.91 8.84 -33.29
CA PRO A 10 75.73 8.72 -32.38
C PRO A 10 74.44 9.48 -32.87
N ARG A 11 73.25 9.20 -32.28
CA ARG A 11 72.30 10.18 -31.63
C ARG A 11 70.82 9.70 -31.53
N THR A 12 70.28 9.99 -30.34
CA THR A 12 68.89 10.09 -29.85
C THR A 12 67.97 8.84 -29.77
N PRO A 13 67.46 8.51 -28.56
CA PRO A 13 66.54 7.39 -28.36
C PRO A 13 65.07 7.82 -28.48
N SER A 14 64.34 7.18 -29.39
CA SER A 14 62.87 7.10 -29.37
C SER A 14 62.45 5.74 -28.82
N THR A 15 61.57 5.77 -27.83
CA THR A 15 61.10 4.62 -27.05
C THR A 15 60.15 3.72 -27.85
N PRO A 16 60.39 2.40 -27.97
CA PRO A 16 59.40 1.46 -28.49
C PRO A 16 58.67 0.73 -27.37
N LYS A 17 57.35 0.57 -27.57
CA LYS A 17 56.37 -0.15 -26.76
C LYS A 17 56.79 -1.60 -26.46
N LYS A 18 56.59 -2.04 -25.20
CA LYS A 18 56.64 -3.47 -24.82
C LYS A 18 55.22 -4.07 -24.73
N PRO A 19 55.05 -5.35 -25.12
CA PRO A 19 53.80 -6.11 -24.99
C PRO A 19 53.64 -6.71 -23.57
N PRO A 20 52.43 -7.17 -23.18
CA PRO A 20 52.15 -7.61 -21.82
C PRO A 20 52.66 -9.04 -21.57
N VAL A 21 53.19 -9.27 -20.36
CA VAL A 21 53.63 -10.57 -19.83
C VAL A 21 52.66 -11.01 -18.72
N PRO A 22 52.26 -12.30 -18.66
CA PRO A 22 51.26 -12.81 -17.71
C PRO A 22 51.90 -13.20 -16.38
N MET A 23 51.16 -13.11 -15.28
CA MET A 23 51.55 -13.71 -14.00
C MET A 23 50.49 -14.65 -13.42
N ARG A 24 51.04 -15.79 -12.99
CA ARG A 24 50.47 -17.05 -12.50
C ARG A 24 49.48 -16.94 -11.33
N ASN A 25 48.45 -17.79 -11.41
CA ASN A 25 47.76 -18.39 -10.27
C ASN A 25 48.71 -19.34 -9.50
N VAL A 26 48.60 -19.41 -8.17
CA VAL A 26 47.93 -20.49 -7.41
C VAL A 26 48.22 -20.29 -5.90
N SER A 27 47.16 -20.18 -5.10
CA SER A 27 47.05 -20.71 -3.73
C SER A 27 45.56 -20.74 -3.35
N ALA A 28 45.07 -21.92 -2.98
CA ALA A 28 43.67 -22.34 -2.88
C ALA A 28 42.89 -21.77 -1.66
N PRO A 29 41.55 -21.91 -1.60
CA PRO A 29 40.71 -21.28 -0.58
C PRO A 29 40.62 -22.11 0.71
N VAL A 30 40.62 -21.43 1.85
CA VAL A 30 40.19 -22.00 3.13
C VAL A 30 38.67 -21.93 3.19
N GLN A 31 38.05 -23.08 3.45
CA GLN A 31 36.60 -23.26 3.42
C GLN A 31 36.06 -23.43 4.84
N LEU A 32 35.19 -22.52 5.28
CA LEU A 32 34.32 -22.65 6.45
C LEU A 32 32.95 -21.99 6.15
N ARG A 33 31.91 -22.82 6.24
CA ARG A 33 30.45 -22.63 6.11
C ARG A 33 29.93 -21.22 6.50
N GLY A 34 29.02 -20.53 5.82
CA GLY A 34 28.22 -20.83 4.63
C GLY A 34 27.03 -19.87 4.49
N LYS A 35 27.12 -18.92 3.54
CA LYS A 35 26.09 -18.25 2.69
C LYS A 35 26.48 -16.79 2.46
N GLU A 36 27.22 -16.57 1.38
CA GLU A 36 27.39 -15.25 0.78
C GLU A 36 26.07 -14.87 0.09
N ILE A 37 25.53 -13.71 0.44
CA ILE A 37 24.38 -13.11 -0.25
C ILE A 37 24.94 -12.42 -1.48
N GLY A 38 24.58 -12.93 -2.67
CA GLY A 38 24.99 -12.37 -3.95
C GLY A 38 24.48 -10.94 -4.13
N ALA A 39 25.37 -10.07 -4.63
CA ALA A 39 25.02 -8.77 -5.20
C ALA A 39 23.95 -8.94 -6.31
N PRO A 40 23.13 -7.90 -6.60
CA PRO A 40 22.09 -7.99 -7.61
C PRO A 40 22.67 -8.40 -8.96
N ILE A 41 22.24 -9.57 -9.47
CA ILE A 41 22.50 -10.00 -10.83
C ILE A 41 21.62 -9.14 -11.74
N LEU A 42 22.22 -8.11 -12.34
CA LEU A 42 21.66 -7.51 -13.55
C LEU A 42 21.57 -8.60 -14.61
N ASN A 43 20.36 -8.89 -15.08
CA ASN A 43 20.18 -9.79 -16.21
C ASN A 43 20.77 -9.11 -17.46
N ALA A 44 22.01 -9.48 -17.81
CA ALA A 44 22.76 -8.91 -18.93
C ALA A 44 22.03 -9.06 -20.27
N GLU A 45 21.15 -10.07 -20.41
CA GLU A 45 20.34 -10.29 -21.60
C GLU A 45 19.22 -9.26 -21.77
N MET A 46 18.67 -8.70 -20.66
CA MET A 46 17.69 -7.61 -20.74
C MET A 46 18.33 -6.27 -21.09
N THR A 47 19.62 -6.09 -20.83
CA THR A 47 20.35 -4.84 -21.13
C THR A 47 20.78 -4.75 -22.60
N GLN A 48 20.85 -5.87 -23.31
CA GLN A 48 21.25 -5.91 -24.72
C GLN A 48 20.09 -5.62 -25.71
N ASN A 49 18.83 -5.74 -25.28
CA ASN A 49 17.66 -5.52 -26.13
C ASN A 49 17.01 -4.13 -26.00
N MET A 50 17.57 -3.22 -25.20
CA MET A 50 17.11 -1.84 -25.18
C MET A 50 17.86 -1.03 -26.22
N SER A 51 17.22 -0.81 -27.37
CA SER A 51 17.62 0.25 -28.30
C SER A 51 17.77 1.55 -27.50
N PRO A 52 18.93 2.23 -27.53
CA PRO A 52 19.09 3.46 -26.79
C PRO A 52 18.08 4.46 -27.35
N VAL A 53 17.15 4.90 -26.49
CA VAL A 53 16.36 6.09 -26.75
C VAL A 53 17.39 7.18 -27.07
N LYS A 54 17.43 7.64 -28.32
CA LYS A 54 18.29 8.74 -28.75
C LYS A 54 17.80 10.01 -28.05
N ASN A 55 18.22 10.18 -26.80
CA ASN A 55 17.76 11.25 -25.94
C ASN A 55 18.63 12.49 -26.22
N ARG A 56 18.08 13.48 -26.92
CA ARG A 56 18.74 14.77 -27.21
C ARG A 56 18.79 15.73 -26.00
N LEU A 57 18.53 15.25 -24.78
CA LEU A 57 18.39 16.05 -23.56
C LEU A 57 19.34 15.60 -22.43
N ILE A 58 20.63 15.54 -22.72
CA ILE A 58 21.65 15.28 -21.69
C ILE A 58 21.65 16.47 -20.71
N GLY A 59 21.22 16.25 -19.47
CA GLY A 59 21.43 17.18 -18.35
C GLY A 59 20.24 18.01 -17.86
N LYS A 60 19.00 17.75 -18.32
CA LYS A 60 17.78 18.38 -17.78
C LYS A 60 16.84 17.34 -17.14
N PRO A 61 16.11 17.71 -16.06
CA PRO A 61 15.10 16.84 -15.48
C PRO A 61 13.97 16.59 -16.47
N ILE A 62 13.30 15.44 -16.34
CA ILE A 62 12.14 15.08 -17.17
C ILE A 62 10.88 15.34 -16.35
N LEU A 63 10.10 16.33 -16.76
CA LEU A 63 8.86 16.71 -16.06
C LEU A 63 7.81 15.60 -16.17
N ILE A 64 7.05 15.43 -15.09
CA ILE A 64 5.93 14.48 -15.01
C ILE A 64 4.64 15.22 -15.30
N ASP A 65 3.79 14.65 -16.17
CA ASP A 65 2.45 15.19 -16.41
C ASP A 65 1.55 14.92 -15.21
N THR A 66 1.20 15.96 -14.47
CA THR A 66 0.38 15.90 -13.26
C THR A 66 -1.13 15.92 -13.56
N HIS A 67 -1.55 16.00 -14.83
CA HIS A 67 -2.96 16.23 -15.20
C HIS A 67 -3.77 15.00 -15.64
N SER A 68 -3.23 13.79 -15.54
CA SER A 68 -3.91 12.57 -16.04
C SER A 68 -4.93 11.93 -15.08
N HIS A 69 -5.26 12.56 -13.94
CA HIS A 69 -6.14 11.95 -12.92
C HIS A 69 -7.47 12.66 -12.63
N LYS A 70 -7.91 13.62 -13.46
CA LYS A 70 -9.33 14.00 -13.45
C LYS A 70 -10.12 13.02 -14.32
N PRO A 71 -11.20 12.38 -13.82
CA PRO A 71 -12.11 11.66 -14.71
C PRO A 71 -12.61 12.64 -15.78
N PRO A 72 -12.72 12.23 -17.06
CA PRO A 72 -13.25 13.11 -18.07
C PRO A 72 -14.65 13.54 -17.63
N LEU A 73 -14.83 14.85 -17.42
CA LEU A 73 -16.15 15.46 -17.33
C LEU A 73 -16.94 14.97 -18.54
N ALA A 74 -18.06 14.29 -18.27
CA ALA A 74 -18.95 13.80 -19.30
C ALA A 74 -19.22 14.94 -20.29
N GLN A 75 -18.81 14.77 -21.54
CA GLN A 75 -19.23 15.66 -22.61
C GLN A 75 -20.76 15.58 -22.69
N PRO A 76 -21.47 16.71 -22.75
CA PRO A 76 -22.92 16.68 -22.90
C PRO A 76 -23.24 16.04 -24.26
N SER A 77 -23.95 14.91 -24.21
CA SER A 77 -24.45 14.22 -25.38
C SER A 77 -25.27 15.17 -26.26
N PRO A 78 -25.12 15.14 -27.60
CA PRO A 78 -25.88 16.01 -28.48
C PRO A 78 -27.38 15.63 -28.42
N SER A 79 -28.18 16.65 -28.15
CA SER A 79 -29.65 16.65 -28.18
C SER A 79 -30.20 16.00 -29.45
N SER A 80 -31.04 14.97 -29.28
CA SER A 80 -31.90 14.44 -30.34
C SER A 80 -33.25 15.18 -30.34
N PRO A 81 -33.85 15.42 -31.52
CA PRO A 81 -34.87 16.45 -31.70
C PRO A 81 -36.28 16.05 -31.24
N GLN A 82 -37.00 17.08 -30.80
CA GLN A 82 -38.38 17.09 -30.35
C GLN A 82 -39.36 16.55 -31.41
N ARG A 83 -40.36 15.77 -30.95
CA ARG A 83 -41.63 15.57 -31.66
C ARG A 83 -42.77 16.00 -30.74
N ALA A 84 -43.46 17.06 -31.16
CA ALA A 84 -44.65 17.60 -30.52
C ALA A 84 -45.90 16.85 -30.97
N THR A 85 -46.85 16.61 -30.05
CA THR A 85 -48.30 16.61 -30.34
C THR A 85 -49.13 16.81 -29.05
N TYR A 86 -49.80 17.97 -29.02
CA TYR A 86 -51.07 18.38 -28.42
C TYR A 86 -51.91 17.42 -27.52
N GLY A 87 -52.29 17.93 -26.32
CA GLY A 87 -53.69 18.27 -25.96
C GLY A 87 -54.70 17.20 -25.47
N MET A 88 -54.85 17.13 -24.13
CA MET A 88 -55.97 16.72 -23.21
C MET A 88 -57.45 16.70 -23.71
N PRO A 89 -58.49 16.21 -22.96
CA PRO A 89 -58.57 15.79 -21.53
C PRO A 89 -59.44 14.52 -21.16
N ASP A 90 -59.29 14.12 -19.88
CA ASP A 90 -60.21 13.52 -18.89
C ASP A 90 -61.12 12.29 -19.13
N ASP A 91 -61.09 11.43 -18.09
CA ASP A 91 -62.20 10.81 -17.36
C ASP A 91 -62.45 9.26 -17.39
N ILE A 92 -62.58 8.72 -16.16
CA ILE A 92 -63.41 7.58 -15.70
C ILE A 92 -62.74 6.18 -15.49
N TYR A 93 -62.61 5.85 -14.18
CA TYR A 93 -62.75 4.54 -13.49
C TYR A 93 -62.40 3.22 -14.20
N GLY A 94 -61.51 2.41 -13.58
CA GLY A 94 -61.28 1.02 -14.01
C GLY A 94 -60.29 0.18 -13.19
N ASP A 95 -60.67 -0.13 -11.95
CA ASP A 95 -60.44 -1.38 -11.21
C ASP A 95 -59.01 -1.97 -11.02
N ALA A 96 -58.52 -1.83 -9.79
CA ALA A 96 -57.39 -2.57 -9.24
C ALA A 96 -57.87 -3.94 -8.73
N ALA A 97 -57.75 -4.98 -9.55
CA ALA A 97 -58.02 -6.35 -9.14
C ALA A 97 -56.79 -6.99 -8.46
N ALA A 98 -56.69 -6.79 -7.14
CA ALA A 98 -55.96 -7.69 -6.25
C ALA A 98 -56.79 -8.96 -5.97
N ARG A 99 -56.21 -10.15 -6.18
CA ARG A 99 -56.47 -11.42 -5.44
C ARG A 99 -55.48 -12.51 -5.92
N LYS A 100 -54.45 -12.81 -5.13
CA LYS A 100 -54.35 -13.89 -4.12
C LYS A 100 -54.24 -15.30 -4.71
N ILE A 101 -53.05 -15.90 -4.60
CA ILE A 101 -52.88 -17.34 -4.36
C ILE A 101 -52.19 -17.50 -3.00
N SER A 102 -52.89 -18.18 -2.10
CA SER A 102 -52.48 -18.51 -0.74
C SER A 102 -51.58 -19.75 -0.74
N LEU A 103 -50.49 -19.70 0.01
CA LEU A 103 -49.90 -20.88 0.63
C LEU A 103 -49.65 -20.57 2.11
N ASN A 104 -50.49 -21.20 2.94
CA ASN A 104 -50.34 -21.31 4.39
C ASN A 104 -49.09 -22.13 4.71
N THR A 105 -48.06 -21.49 5.30
CA THR A 105 -47.32 -21.97 6.49
C THR A 105 -46.26 -20.93 6.89
N GLY A 106 -46.47 -20.24 8.01
CA GLY A 106 -45.42 -19.56 8.77
C GLY A 106 -45.04 -18.14 8.33
N VAL A 107 -45.07 -17.21 9.29
CA VAL A 107 -44.69 -15.79 9.11
C VAL A 107 -43.17 -15.70 8.91
N HIS A 108 -42.73 -15.48 7.67
CA HIS A 108 -41.36 -15.03 7.36
C HIS A 108 -41.41 -13.59 6.83
N PRO A 109 -40.56 -12.68 7.32
CA PRO A 109 -40.46 -11.34 6.75
C PRO A 109 -40.07 -11.42 5.28
N ILE A 110 -40.88 -10.83 4.41
CA ILE A 110 -40.54 -10.57 3.02
C ILE A 110 -39.33 -9.62 3.06
N LEU A 111 -38.25 -9.98 2.35
CA LEU A 111 -37.07 -9.12 2.25
C LEU A 111 -37.45 -7.74 1.69
N PRO A 112 -36.92 -6.63 2.24
CA PRO A 112 -37.19 -5.28 1.72
C PRO A 112 -36.76 -5.12 0.26
N ASP A 113 -37.52 -4.35 -0.51
CA ASP A 113 -37.32 -4.09 -1.95
C ASP A 113 -35.93 -3.50 -2.27
N ASP A 114 -35.28 -2.88 -1.28
CA ASP A 114 -33.98 -2.22 -1.38
C ASP A 114 -32.81 -3.18 -1.65
N LEU A 115 -32.93 -4.49 -1.35
CA LEU A 115 -31.84 -5.46 -1.63
C LEU A 115 -31.84 -5.95 -3.08
N ALA A 116 -32.96 -5.83 -3.79
CA ALA A 116 -33.09 -6.26 -5.18
C ALA A 116 -32.58 -5.19 -6.17
N SER A 117 -32.72 -3.90 -5.84
CA SER A 117 -32.28 -2.77 -6.66
C SER A 117 -30.79 -2.77 -6.98
N ASP A 118 -29.97 -3.31 -6.08
CA ASP A 118 -28.51 -3.11 -6.08
C ASP A 118 -27.84 -4.07 -7.04
N ILE A 119 -28.29 -5.31 -6.95
CA ILE A 119 -27.97 -6.34 -7.89
C ILE A 119 -28.53 -5.98 -9.27
N LEU A 120 -29.73 -5.39 -9.34
CA LEU A 120 -30.29 -4.90 -10.59
C LEU A 120 -29.43 -3.79 -11.20
N GLN A 121 -29.02 -2.79 -10.42
CA GLN A 121 -28.15 -1.69 -10.87
C GLN A 121 -26.77 -2.19 -11.33
N PHE A 122 -26.16 -3.12 -10.60
CA PHE A 122 -24.92 -3.77 -11.03
C PHE A 122 -25.13 -4.62 -12.29
N SER A 123 -26.20 -5.41 -12.36
CA SER A 123 -26.53 -6.23 -13.53
C SER A 123 -26.89 -5.39 -14.77
N GLU A 124 -27.37 -4.17 -14.57
CA GLU A 124 -27.66 -3.19 -15.61
C GLU A 124 -26.44 -2.37 -16.02
N SER A 125 -25.36 -2.40 -15.23
CA SER A 125 -24.12 -1.72 -15.56
C SER A 125 -23.54 -2.21 -16.90
N GLN A 126 -22.89 -1.31 -17.62
CA GLN A 126 -22.18 -1.67 -18.85
C GLN A 126 -21.10 -2.73 -18.59
N PHE A 127 -20.48 -2.71 -17.40
CA PHE A 127 -19.49 -3.70 -17.00
C PHE A 127 -20.10 -5.11 -16.97
N ALA A 128 -21.22 -5.31 -16.26
CA ALA A 128 -21.84 -6.61 -16.14
C ALA A 128 -22.25 -7.17 -17.51
N ARG A 129 -22.82 -6.34 -18.39
CA ARG A 129 -23.24 -6.77 -19.73
C ARG A 129 -22.08 -7.17 -20.64
N GLN A 130 -20.90 -6.57 -20.45
CA GLN A 130 -19.75 -6.77 -21.31
C GLN A 130 -18.80 -7.88 -20.82
N TYR A 131 -18.65 -8.04 -19.51
CA TYR A 131 -17.60 -8.87 -18.93
C TYR A 131 -18.09 -10.11 -18.17
N PHE A 132 -19.39 -10.22 -17.83
CA PHE A 132 -19.90 -11.44 -17.20
C PHE A 132 -20.03 -12.60 -18.18
N SER A 133 -19.63 -13.79 -17.72
CA SER A 133 -19.83 -15.02 -18.47
C SER A 133 -21.32 -15.39 -18.53
N THR A 134 -21.76 -15.93 -19.68
CA THR A 134 -23.14 -16.42 -19.81
C THR A 134 -23.27 -17.80 -19.15
N HIS A 135 -23.95 -17.87 -18.01
CA HIS A 135 -24.30 -19.13 -17.37
C HIS A 135 -25.64 -19.65 -17.88
N ARG A 136 -25.73 -20.97 -18.07
CA ARG A 136 -26.96 -21.64 -18.52
C ARG A 136 -27.38 -22.72 -17.53
N THR A 137 -28.66 -22.74 -17.19
CA THR A 137 -29.27 -23.74 -16.29
C THR A 137 -30.37 -24.54 -16.99
N GLY A 138 -30.56 -25.81 -16.57
CA GLY A 138 -31.57 -26.74 -17.10
C GLY A 138 -30.99 -27.84 -18.00
N PHE A 139 -31.44 -29.09 -17.77
CA PHE A 139 -31.01 -30.26 -18.54
C PHE A 139 -31.69 -30.38 -19.92
N ILE A 140 -32.91 -29.87 -20.06
CA ILE A 140 -33.74 -30.04 -21.28
C ILE A 140 -33.96 -28.70 -22.01
N PHE A 141 -34.15 -27.60 -21.27
CA PHE A 141 -34.20 -26.25 -21.83
C PHE A 141 -33.17 -25.37 -21.12
N LYS A 142 -32.05 -25.09 -21.81
CA LYS A 142 -30.99 -24.23 -21.28
C LYS A 142 -31.45 -22.77 -21.29
N ARG A 143 -31.75 -22.23 -20.11
CA ARG A 143 -32.06 -20.79 -19.93
C ARG A 143 -30.84 -20.06 -19.41
N ASN A 144 -30.64 -18.82 -19.86
CA ASN A 144 -29.59 -17.95 -19.34
C ASN A 144 -29.95 -17.56 -17.90
N VAL A 145 -28.97 -17.65 -17.00
CA VAL A 145 -29.12 -17.19 -15.61
C VAL A 145 -28.85 -15.69 -15.59
N PRO A 146 -29.77 -14.85 -15.06
CA PRO A 146 -29.53 -13.42 -14.92
C PRO A 146 -28.30 -13.15 -14.04
N VAL A 147 -27.51 -12.14 -14.39
CA VAL A 147 -26.34 -11.71 -13.59
C VAL A 147 -26.76 -11.46 -12.15
N SER A 148 -27.98 -10.94 -11.94
CA SER A 148 -28.48 -10.67 -10.61
C SER A 148 -28.58 -11.92 -9.74
N GLN A 149 -29.15 -12.97 -10.30
CA GLN A 149 -29.21 -14.28 -9.65
C GLN A 149 -27.81 -14.91 -9.50
N MET A 150 -26.89 -14.66 -10.43
CA MET A 150 -25.50 -15.11 -10.32
C MET A 150 -24.71 -14.40 -9.21
N MET A 151 -25.10 -13.18 -8.83
CA MET A 151 -24.38 -12.35 -7.85
C MET A 151 -24.92 -12.47 -6.43
N THR A 152 -25.77 -13.45 -6.14
CA THR A 152 -26.23 -13.75 -4.77
C THR A 152 -25.40 -14.88 -4.16
N TRP A 153 -25.26 -14.88 -2.83
CA TRP A 153 -24.52 -15.87 -2.05
C TRP A 153 -24.91 -17.31 -2.44
N GLN A 154 -23.93 -18.20 -2.48
CA GLN A 154 -24.18 -19.63 -2.66
C GLN A 154 -23.24 -20.47 -1.80
N LYS A 155 -23.77 -21.59 -1.30
CA LYS A 155 -23.00 -22.59 -0.56
C LYS A 155 -22.16 -23.50 -1.47
N ALA A 156 -22.69 -23.86 -2.65
CA ALA A 156 -22.01 -24.74 -3.58
C ALA A 156 -20.80 -24.04 -4.24
N PRO A 157 -19.69 -24.75 -4.51
CA PRO A 157 -18.56 -24.15 -5.20
C PRO A 157 -18.92 -23.80 -6.66
N LEU A 158 -18.26 -22.78 -7.20
CA LEU A 158 -18.32 -22.45 -8.63
C LEU A 158 -17.58 -23.52 -9.45
N ASN A 159 -18.19 -23.89 -10.58
CA ASN A 159 -17.60 -24.79 -11.57
C ASN A 159 -17.02 -24.03 -12.78
N THR A 160 -17.40 -22.77 -12.94
CA THR A 160 -16.89 -21.85 -13.97
C THR A 160 -16.69 -20.46 -13.36
N PRO A 161 -15.80 -19.63 -13.94
CA PRO A 161 -15.62 -18.24 -13.50
C PRO A 161 -16.92 -17.42 -13.58
N LEU A 162 -17.00 -16.33 -12.83
CA LEU A 162 -18.07 -15.34 -12.96
C LEU A 162 -17.85 -14.47 -14.21
N LEU A 163 -16.63 -14.03 -14.43
CA LEU A 163 -16.23 -13.19 -15.55
C LEU A 163 -15.74 -14.00 -16.76
N GLN A 164 -15.81 -13.38 -17.94
CA GLN A 164 -15.22 -13.92 -19.15
C GLN A 164 -13.71 -13.68 -19.14
N LEU A 165 -12.96 -14.68 -18.69
CA LEU A 165 -11.49 -14.65 -18.71
C LEU A 165 -10.98 -14.97 -20.12
N MET A 166 -10.00 -14.20 -20.61
CA MET A 166 -9.43 -14.44 -21.94
C MET A 166 -8.56 -15.69 -21.91
N ASN A 167 -7.82 -15.88 -20.83
CA ASN A 167 -7.00 -17.07 -20.65
C ASN A 167 -7.79 -18.24 -20.02
N LYS A 168 -8.05 -19.27 -20.81
CA LYS A 168 -8.72 -20.50 -20.37
C LYS A 168 -7.99 -21.25 -19.25
N GLN A 169 -6.67 -21.09 -19.14
CA GLN A 169 -5.88 -21.71 -18.06
C GLN A 169 -6.25 -21.12 -16.68
N LEU A 170 -6.70 -19.86 -16.65
CA LEU A 170 -7.14 -19.18 -15.43
C LEU A 170 -8.51 -19.64 -14.95
N HIS A 171 -9.29 -20.38 -15.74
CA HIS A 171 -10.60 -20.87 -15.30
C HIS A 171 -10.49 -21.78 -14.07
N LYS A 172 -9.50 -22.68 -14.08
CA LYS A 172 -9.26 -23.57 -12.95
C LYS A 172 -8.87 -22.78 -11.70
N GLU A 173 -8.01 -21.78 -11.87
CA GLU A 173 -7.58 -20.89 -10.78
C GLU A 173 -8.76 -20.07 -10.24
N ALA A 174 -9.59 -19.47 -11.08
CA ALA A 174 -10.80 -18.74 -10.66
C ALA A 174 -11.78 -19.60 -9.86
N THR A 175 -11.99 -20.88 -10.22
CA THR A 175 -12.82 -21.75 -9.37
C THR A 175 -12.14 -22.10 -8.04
N LYS A 176 -10.81 -22.10 -8.01
CA LYS A 176 -10.01 -22.35 -6.80
C LYS A 176 -10.03 -21.12 -5.87
N THR A 177 -9.96 -19.90 -6.42
CA THR A 177 -10.12 -18.66 -5.64
C THR A 177 -11.48 -18.65 -4.94
N PHE A 178 -12.56 -19.05 -5.62
CA PHE A 178 -13.89 -19.09 -5.01
C PHE A 178 -13.95 -20.03 -3.80
N ARG A 179 -13.37 -21.23 -3.92
CA ARG A 179 -13.30 -22.19 -2.80
C ARG A 179 -12.47 -21.66 -1.63
N CYS A 180 -11.40 -20.91 -1.93
CA CYS A 180 -10.59 -20.23 -0.92
C CYS A 180 -11.42 -19.18 -0.17
N ILE A 181 -12.11 -18.29 -0.90
CA ILE A 181 -13.02 -17.29 -0.34
C ILE A 181 -14.06 -17.93 0.57
N GLN A 182 -14.70 -19.02 0.13
CA GLN A 182 -15.68 -19.74 0.96
C GLN A 182 -15.09 -20.28 2.27
N ARG A 183 -13.81 -20.69 2.29
CA ARG A 183 -13.17 -21.18 3.53
C ARG A 183 -12.76 -20.02 4.44
N ILE A 184 -12.21 -18.95 3.88
CA ILE A 184 -11.87 -17.72 4.63
C ILE A 184 -13.13 -17.17 5.30
N MET A 185 -14.25 -17.13 4.58
CA MET A 185 -15.54 -16.68 5.11
C MET A 185 -16.23 -17.70 6.03
N GLY A 186 -15.71 -18.92 6.15
CA GLY A 186 -16.31 -19.98 6.98
C GLY A 186 -17.54 -20.66 6.38
N ASP A 187 -17.88 -20.38 5.11
CA ASP A 187 -18.97 -21.03 4.37
C ASP A 187 -18.64 -22.50 4.01
N ARG A 188 -17.35 -22.87 4.05
CA ARG A 188 -16.85 -24.20 3.72
C ARG A 188 -15.83 -24.68 4.74
N THR A 189 -15.99 -25.92 5.18
CA THR A 189 -15.01 -26.65 5.99
C THR A 189 -13.73 -26.92 5.19
N GLY A 190 -12.56 -26.52 5.73
CA GLY A 190 -11.25 -26.75 5.12
C GLY A 190 -10.79 -28.22 5.23
N PRO A 191 -9.79 -28.66 4.43
CA PRO A 191 -9.19 -29.97 4.59
C PRO A 191 -8.52 -30.07 5.97
N GLY A 192 -9.04 -30.94 6.85
CA GLY A 192 -8.54 -31.11 8.24
C GLY A 192 -9.50 -30.64 9.35
N SER A 193 -10.64 -30.05 9.01
CA SER A 193 -11.67 -29.59 9.97
C SER A 193 -12.68 -30.68 10.38
N ALA A 194 -12.31 -31.96 10.24
CA ALA A 194 -13.16 -33.04 10.75
C ALA A 194 -13.28 -32.91 12.28
N PRO A 195 -14.49 -33.00 12.86
CA PRO A 195 -14.64 -32.95 14.30
C PRO A 195 -13.99 -34.19 14.91
N SER A 196 -12.83 -34.01 15.57
CA SER A 196 -12.29 -35.06 16.45
C SER A 196 -13.11 -35.08 17.74
N PRO A 197 -13.71 -36.21 18.11
CA PRO A 197 -14.36 -36.34 19.40
C PRO A 197 -13.28 -36.50 20.48
N HIS A 198 -13.29 -35.62 21.49
CA HIS A 198 -12.53 -35.66 22.76
C HIS A 198 -11.06 -35.18 22.77
N ASN A 199 -10.82 -33.96 23.29
CA ASN A 199 -10.06 -33.70 24.53
C ASN A 199 -9.86 -32.19 24.75
N GLY A 200 -10.30 -31.68 25.91
CA GLY A 200 -10.36 -30.24 26.23
C GLY A 200 -9.02 -29.51 26.42
N SER A 201 -7.88 -30.18 26.21
CA SER A 201 -6.54 -29.61 26.47
C SER A 201 -5.76 -29.24 25.19
N THR A 202 -6.20 -29.64 24.00
CA THR A 202 -5.53 -29.36 22.72
C THR A 202 -6.26 -28.34 21.84
N ALA A 203 -7.42 -27.85 22.28
CA ALA A 203 -8.29 -26.95 21.50
C ALA A 203 -7.60 -25.62 21.12
N SER A 204 -6.79 -25.05 22.02
CA SER A 204 -6.06 -23.79 21.75
C SER A 204 -4.98 -23.97 20.67
N LEU A 205 -4.17 -25.03 20.77
CA LEU A 205 -3.14 -25.36 19.76
C LEU A 205 -3.78 -25.66 18.39
N HIS A 206 -4.88 -26.40 18.37
CA HIS A 206 -5.62 -26.70 17.14
C HIS A 206 -6.21 -25.45 16.50
N SER A 207 -6.75 -24.52 17.29
CA SER A 207 -7.25 -23.22 16.80
C SER A 207 -6.14 -22.37 16.20
N THR A 208 -4.96 -22.31 16.83
CA THR A 208 -3.81 -21.56 16.30
C THR A 208 -3.32 -22.15 14.98
N THR A 209 -3.23 -23.48 14.88
CA THR A 209 -2.83 -24.15 13.62
C THR A 209 -3.86 -23.93 12.51
N LEU A 210 -5.16 -24.02 12.81
CA LEU A 210 -6.22 -23.76 11.83
C LEU A 210 -6.19 -22.30 11.32
N ASN A 211 -5.97 -21.33 12.22
CA ASN A 211 -5.84 -19.93 11.83
C ASN A 211 -4.61 -19.71 10.92
N ALA A 212 -3.46 -20.29 11.24
CA ALA A 212 -2.28 -20.20 10.39
C ALA A 212 -2.51 -20.79 8.98
N VAL A 213 -3.22 -21.92 8.89
CA VAL A 213 -3.58 -22.52 7.60
C VAL A 213 -4.51 -21.62 6.79
N LEU A 214 -5.51 -21.00 7.43
CA LEU A 214 -6.42 -20.07 6.75
C LEU A 214 -5.69 -18.82 6.25
N LEU A 215 -4.78 -18.26 7.05
CA LEU A 215 -3.97 -17.11 6.64
C LEU A 215 -3.04 -17.45 5.45
N GLU A 216 -2.52 -18.68 5.38
CA GLU A 216 -1.74 -19.11 4.22
C GLU A 216 -2.62 -19.31 2.97
N GLU A 217 -3.86 -19.79 3.14
CA GLU A 217 -4.82 -19.84 2.04
C GLU A 217 -5.19 -18.43 1.53
N GLU A 218 -5.41 -17.49 2.43
CA GLU A 218 -5.63 -16.07 2.09
C GLU A 218 -4.40 -15.48 1.39
N ARG A 219 -3.20 -15.69 1.92
CA ARG A 219 -1.95 -15.27 1.28
C ARG A 219 -1.79 -15.84 -0.13
N TRP A 220 -2.17 -17.10 -0.35
CA TRP A 220 -2.18 -17.72 -1.67
C TRP A 220 -3.17 -17.03 -2.61
N LEU A 221 -4.39 -16.74 -2.14
CA LEU A 221 -5.42 -16.01 -2.91
C LEU A 221 -4.91 -14.63 -3.35
N LEU A 222 -4.27 -13.90 -2.43
CA LEU A 222 -3.64 -12.60 -2.71
C LEU A 222 -2.53 -12.73 -3.75
N GLY A 223 -1.67 -13.75 -3.63
CA GLY A 223 -0.62 -14.05 -4.59
C GLY A 223 -1.15 -14.34 -6.00
N ALA A 224 -2.30 -15.02 -6.11
CA ALA A 224 -2.94 -15.30 -7.40
C ALA A 224 -3.38 -14.01 -8.11
N GLY A 225 -4.00 -13.07 -7.40
CA GLY A 225 -4.42 -11.77 -7.96
C GLY A 225 -3.26 -10.83 -8.30
N LEU A 226 -2.14 -10.95 -7.59
CA LEU A 226 -0.89 -10.24 -7.93
C LEU A 226 -0.25 -10.78 -9.20
N THR A 227 -0.19 -12.11 -9.32
CA THR A 227 0.46 -12.79 -10.46
C THR A 227 -0.37 -12.65 -11.74
N HIS A 228 -1.70 -12.69 -11.63
CA HIS A 228 -2.61 -12.66 -12.79
C HIS A 228 -3.62 -11.52 -12.63
N GLY A 229 -3.38 -10.40 -13.33
CA GLY A 229 -4.24 -9.21 -13.26
C GLY A 229 -5.72 -9.48 -13.61
N GLU A 230 -5.99 -10.40 -14.55
CA GLU A 230 -7.36 -10.83 -14.92
C GLU A 230 -8.14 -11.44 -13.74
N LEU A 231 -7.45 -12.03 -12.75
CA LEU A 231 -8.11 -12.61 -11.58
C LEU A 231 -8.55 -11.57 -10.55
N ARG A 232 -8.09 -10.31 -10.63
CA ARG A 232 -8.40 -9.30 -9.61
C ARG A 232 -9.89 -8.99 -9.57
N ASP A 233 -10.47 -8.65 -10.74
CA ASP A 233 -11.89 -8.35 -10.86
C ASP A 233 -12.75 -9.59 -10.58
N GLU A 234 -12.28 -10.78 -10.97
CA GLU A 234 -12.93 -12.05 -10.64
C GLU A 234 -12.99 -12.27 -9.12
N ILE A 235 -11.87 -12.07 -8.41
CA ILE A 235 -11.82 -12.20 -6.95
C ILE A 235 -12.76 -11.19 -6.29
N TYR A 236 -12.74 -9.92 -6.71
CA TYR A 236 -13.67 -8.91 -6.17
C TYR A 236 -15.14 -9.29 -6.43
N CYS A 237 -15.48 -9.73 -7.65
CA CYS A 237 -16.83 -10.19 -7.97
C CYS A 237 -17.26 -11.39 -7.11
N GLN A 238 -16.35 -12.35 -6.89
CA GLN A 238 -16.61 -13.52 -6.05
C GLN A 238 -16.85 -13.12 -4.58
N VAL A 239 -16.11 -12.16 -4.05
CA VAL A 239 -16.34 -11.64 -2.69
C VAL A 239 -17.67 -10.89 -2.60
N MET A 240 -17.95 -9.97 -3.53
CA MET A 240 -19.24 -9.25 -3.60
C MET A 240 -20.42 -10.23 -3.65
N LYS A 241 -20.31 -11.28 -4.48
CA LYS A 241 -21.29 -12.37 -4.55
C LYS A 241 -21.51 -13.04 -3.19
N GLN A 242 -20.45 -13.40 -2.48
CA GLN A 242 -20.58 -14.04 -1.16
C GLN A 242 -21.04 -13.09 -0.05
N LEU A 243 -20.94 -11.78 -0.25
CA LEU A 243 -21.50 -10.78 0.67
C LEU A 243 -23.00 -10.53 0.43
N THR A 244 -23.47 -10.73 -0.81
CA THR A 244 -24.82 -10.37 -1.24
C THR A 244 -25.83 -11.46 -0.87
N GLY A 245 -26.81 -11.15 -0.02
CA GLY A 245 -27.84 -12.12 0.41
C GLY A 245 -27.31 -13.28 1.25
N ASN A 246 -26.16 -13.11 1.91
CA ASN A 246 -25.56 -14.13 2.74
C ASN A 246 -26.30 -14.24 4.10
N PRO A 247 -26.80 -15.42 4.48
CA PRO A 247 -27.56 -15.60 5.72
C PRO A 247 -26.70 -15.58 6.98
N SER A 248 -25.38 -15.71 6.87
CA SER A 248 -24.46 -15.74 8.01
C SER A 248 -23.80 -14.39 8.24
N THR A 249 -24.13 -13.73 9.35
CA THR A 249 -23.51 -12.45 9.74
C THR A 249 -22.01 -12.58 10.02
N GLU A 250 -21.55 -13.73 10.53
CA GLU A 250 -20.13 -14.01 10.72
C GLU A 250 -19.40 -14.14 9.37
N SER A 251 -20.02 -14.83 8.41
CA SER A 251 -19.50 -14.97 7.05
C SER A 251 -19.42 -13.62 6.35
N VAL A 252 -20.46 -12.80 6.46
CA VAL A 252 -20.46 -11.41 5.96
C VAL A 252 -19.32 -10.61 6.57
N PHE A 253 -19.16 -10.66 7.89
CA PHE A 253 -18.08 -9.95 8.58
C PHE A 253 -16.69 -10.35 8.05
N LYS A 254 -16.42 -11.66 7.92
CA LYS A 254 -15.17 -12.19 7.35
C LYS A 254 -14.98 -11.79 5.88
N GLY A 255 -16.05 -11.70 5.10
CA GLY A 255 -15.99 -11.20 3.72
C GLY A 255 -15.56 -9.74 3.63
N TRP A 256 -16.03 -8.90 4.55
CA TRP A 256 -15.56 -7.50 4.65
C TRP A 256 -14.11 -7.41 5.13
N GLN A 257 -13.66 -8.30 6.02
CA GLN A 257 -12.26 -8.37 6.45
C GLN A 257 -11.37 -8.71 5.26
N LEU A 258 -11.76 -9.73 4.48
CA LEU A 258 -11.07 -10.09 3.25
C LEU A 258 -11.03 -8.92 2.26
N LEU A 259 -12.12 -8.14 2.13
CA LEU A 259 -12.12 -6.96 1.27
C LEU A 259 -11.13 -5.88 1.73
N CYS A 260 -10.98 -5.67 3.04
CA CYS A 260 -9.94 -4.79 3.60
C CYS A 260 -8.53 -5.26 3.20
N VAL A 261 -8.28 -6.57 3.24
CA VAL A 261 -6.99 -7.18 2.86
C VAL A 261 -6.74 -7.08 1.34
N LEU A 262 -7.76 -7.29 0.51
CA LEU A 262 -7.66 -7.14 -0.95
C LEU A 262 -7.26 -5.71 -1.34
N LEU A 263 -7.89 -4.71 -0.72
CA LEU A 263 -7.68 -3.29 -1.00
C LEU A 263 -6.36 -2.70 -0.46
N VAL A 264 -5.58 -3.47 0.29
CA VAL A 264 -4.17 -3.15 0.57
C VAL A 264 -3.19 -3.92 -0.32
N THR A 265 -3.70 -4.85 -1.15
CA THR A 265 -2.88 -5.76 -1.95
C THR A 265 -2.89 -5.40 -3.44
N PHE A 266 -4.06 -5.25 -4.06
CA PHE A 266 -4.18 -4.86 -5.46
C PHE A 266 -5.47 -4.09 -5.77
N PRO A 267 -5.46 -3.15 -6.73
CA PRO A 267 -6.69 -2.47 -7.14
C PRO A 267 -7.53 -3.33 -8.08
N PRO A 268 -8.83 -3.04 -8.22
CA PRO A 268 -9.61 -3.52 -9.36
C PRO A 268 -9.09 -2.91 -10.67
N SER A 269 -9.56 -3.40 -11.82
CA SER A 269 -9.33 -2.72 -13.09
C SER A 269 -10.08 -1.39 -13.16
N LYS A 270 -9.62 -0.47 -14.03
CA LYS A 270 -10.29 0.82 -14.27
C LYS A 270 -11.73 0.69 -14.75
N ASN A 271 -12.05 -0.38 -15.46
CA ASN A 271 -13.41 -0.66 -15.92
C ASN A 271 -14.32 -1.13 -14.78
N PHE A 272 -13.76 -1.72 -13.73
CA PHE A 272 -14.51 -2.28 -12.60
C PHE A 272 -14.55 -1.36 -11.37
N GLU A 273 -13.59 -0.44 -11.24
CA GLU A 273 -13.42 0.48 -10.10
C GLU A 273 -14.72 1.17 -9.68
N GLY A 274 -15.48 1.73 -10.63
CA GLY A 274 -16.75 2.40 -10.34
C GLY A 274 -17.83 1.46 -9.79
N SER A 275 -17.89 0.21 -10.27
CA SER A 275 -18.86 -0.77 -9.80
C SER A 275 -18.55 -1.22 -8.36
N LEU A 276 -17.27 -1.46 -8.06
CA LEU A 276 -16.83 -1.80 -6.71
C LEU A 276 -17.07 -0.63 -5.75
N HIS A 277 -16.77 0.60 -6.16
CA HIS A 277 -17.02 1.80 -5.36
C HIS A 277 -18.51 1.93 -5.00
N SER A 278 -19.42 1.84 -5.98
CA SER A 278 -20.86 1.92 -5.74
C SER A 278 -21.35 0.85 -4.76
N TYR A 279 -20.89 -0.40 -4.92
CA TYR A 279 -21.25 -1.49 -4.02
C TYR A 279 -20.80 -1.23 -2.57
N ILE A 280 -19.56 -0.79 -2.39
CA ILE A 280 -19.03 -0.48 -1.04
C ILE A 280 -19.77 0.72 -0.45
N HIS A 281 -20.00 1.77 -1.23
CA HIS A 281 -20.70 2.98 -0.78
C HIS A 281 -22.10 2.66 -0.25
N GLN A 282 -22.82 1.79 -0.93
CA GLN A 282 -24.16 1.39 -0.50
C GLN A 282 -24.18 0.70 0.87
N ALA A 283 -23.16 -0.10 1.19
CA ALA A 283 -23.05 -0.73 2.51
C ALA A 283 -22.91 0.30 3.65
N THR A 284 -22.44 1.52 3.37
CA THR A 284 -22.40 2.63 4.34
C THR A 284 -23.77 3.28 4.57
N SER A 285 -24.72 3.10 3.64
CA SER A 285 -26.04 3.74 3.68
C SER A 285 -27.13 2.81 4.20
N THR A 286 -26.94 1.50 4.10
CA THR A 286 -27.97 0.48 4.36
C THR A 286 -27.80 -0.27 5.68
N GLN A 287 -26.58 -0.31 6.23
CA GLN A 287 -26.27 -1.04 7.46
C GLN A 287 -25.61 -0.09 8.45
N GLU A 288 -26.04 -0.11 9.72
CA GLU A 288 -25.31 0.54 10.81
C GLU A 288 -24.52 -0.52 11.59
N GLY A 289 -23.30 -0.18 12.02
CA GLY A 289 -22.47 -1.04 12.88
C GLY A 289 -21.13 -1.42 12.25
N ARG A 290 -20.67 -2.66 12.50
CA ARG A 290 -19.30 -3.09 12.13
C ARG A 290 -19.06 -3.03 10.63
N VAL A 291 -20.04 -3.42 9.81
CA VAL A 291 -19.92 -3.40 8.35
C VAL A 291 -19.79 -1.98 7.80
N ASP A 292 -20.54 -1.02 8.32
CA ASP A 292 -20.42 0.40 7.93
C ASP A 292 -19.02 0.96 8.15
N VAL A 293 -18.44 0.67 9.32
CA VAL A 293 -17.06 1.09 9.65
C VAL A 293 -16.06 0.51 8.64
N MET A 294 -16.21 -0.77 8.29
CA MET A 294 -15.36 -1.44 7.30
C MET A 294 -15.59 -0.91 5.89
N ALA A 295 -16.83 -0.65 5.49
CA ALA A 295 -17.16 -0.10 4.19
C ALA A 295 -16.56 1.30 3.99
N LYS A 296 -16.67 2.18 5.00
CA LYS A 296 -16.02 3.51 5.01
C LYS A 296 -14.50 3.41 4.94
N TYR A 297 -13.90 2.41 5.59
CA TYR A 297 -12.47 2.14 5.48
C TYR A 297 -12.11 1.64 4.06
N CYS A 298 -12.86 0.70 3.51
CA CYS A 298 -12.68 0.15 2.17
C CYS A 298 -12.78 1.23 1.09
N LEU A 299 -13.73 2.17 1.16
CA LEU A 299 -13.83 3.28 0.17
C LEU A 299 -12.53 4.08 0.11
N ARG A 300 -12.02 4.53 1.27
CA ARG A 300 -10.76 5.28 1.34
C ARG A 300 -9.59 4.46 0.80
N ARG A 301 -9.55 3.16 1.12
CA ARG A 301 -8.49 2.26 0.64
C ARG A 301 -8.58 2.00 -0.87
N LEU A 302 -9.78 1.91 -1.43
CA LEU A 302 -10.01 1.77 -2.87
C LEU A 302 -9.42 2.96 -3.63
N ASP A 303 -9.73 4.19 -3.24
CA ASP A 303 -9.19 5.39 -3.89
C ASP A 303 -7.66 5.44 -3.83
N ASN A 304 -7.09 4.98 -2.73
CA ASN A 304 -5.63 4.95 -2.53
C ASN A 304 -4.95 3.90 -3.41
N ILE A 305 -5.46 2.67 -3.41
CA ILE A 305 -4.82 1.59 -4.16
C ILE A 305 -5.05 1.71 -5.68
N SER A 306 -6.17 2.29 -6.11
CA SER A 306 -6.46 2.59 -7.51
C SER A 306 -5.52 3.62 -8.13
N ARG A 307 -4.89 4.48 -7.29
CA ARG A 307 -3.82 5.41 -7.69
C ARG A 307 -2.44 4.73 -7.63
N LYS A 308 -2.15 4.00 -6.54
CA LYS A 308 -0.82 3.40 -6.30
C LYS A 308 -0.53 2.16 -7.15
N GLY A 309 -1.54 1.42 -7.55
CA GLY A 309 -1.36 0.13 -8.24
C GLY A 309 -1.13 -1.05 -7.29
N PRO A 310 -0.91 -2.26 -7.84
CA PRO A 310 -0.75 -3.48 -7.07
C PRO A 310 0.60 -3.57 -6.35
N ARG A 311 0.65 -4.27 -5.22
CA ARG A 311 1.91 -4.62 -4.53
C ARG A 311 2.78 -5.52 -5.41
N GLY A 312 4.11 -5.39 -5.28
CA GLY A 312 5.05 -6.29 -5.97
C GLY A 312 5.16 -7.69 -5.38
N LYS A 313 4.78 -7.88 -4.11
CA LYS A 313 4.80 -9.16 -3.39
C LYS A 313 3.54 -9.30 -2.54
N ALA A 314 3.13 -10.54 -2.31
CA ALA A 314 2.01 -10.85 -1.42
C ALA A 314 2.33 -10.41 0.03
N PRO A 315 1.34 -9.92 0.78
CA PRO A 315 1.52 -9.56 2.18
C PRO A 315 2.01 -10.76 3.03
N THR A 316 2.71 -10.47 4.12
CA THR A 316 3.05 -11.49 5.13
C THR A 316 1.82 -11.86 5.95
N LEU A 317 1.86 -13.00 6.67
CA LEU A 317 0.71 -13.42 7.50
C LEU A 317 0.34 -12.35 8.55
N ALA A 318 1.34 -11.75 9.20
CA ALA A 318 1.13 -10.66 10.16
C ALA A 318 0.52 -9.40 9.52
N GLU A 319 0.90 -9.07 8.28
CA GLU A 319 0.28 -7.97 7.53
C GLU A 319 -1.18 -8.28 7.17
N ILE A 320 -1.50 -9.53 6.82
CA ILE A 320 -2.87 -9.97 6.53
C ILE A 320 -3.74 -9.82 7.77
N GLU A 321 -3.29 -10.34 8.92
CA GLU A 321 -4.01 -10.20 10.19
C GLU A 321 -4.24 -8.72 10.53
N THR A 322 -3.20 -7.90 10.45
CA THR A 322 -3.30 -6.46 10.73
C THR A 322 -4.26 -5.76 9.78
N ALA A 323 -4.21 -6.06 8.49
CA ALA A 323 -5.09 -5.45 7.48
C ALA A 323 -6.56 -5.88 7.65
N SER A 324 -6.80 -7.11 8.12
CA SER A 324 -8.14 -7.64 8.36
C SER A 324 -8.88 -6.90 9.49
N ASP A 325 -8.13 -6.37 10.47
CA ASP A 325 -8.66 -5.64 11.63
C ASP A 325 -8.48 -4.11 11.52
N ALA A 326 -7.82 -3.62 10.48
CA ALA A 326 -7.41 -2.22 10.33
C ALA A 326 -8.58 -1.23 10.33
N ALA A 327 -9.78 -1.65 9.96
CA ALA A 327 -10.98 -0.82 10.05
C ALA A 327 -11.33 -0.43 11.50
N PHE A 328 -10.97 -1.26 12.48
CA PHE A 328 -11.23 -1.02 13.90
C PHE A 328 -9.96 -0.63 14.67
N HIS A 329 -8.79 -0.99 14.14
CA HIS A 329 -7.49 -0.64 14.69
C HIS A 329 -6.64 0.01 13.59
N PRO A 330 -6.86 1.30 13.30
CA PRO A 330 -6.20 1.98 12.18
C PRO A 330 -4.68 1.95 12.34
N SER A 331 -4.00 1.40 11.33
CA SER A 331 -2.53 1.48 11.20
C SER A 331 -2.12 2.94 11.01
N ILE A 332 -0.91 3.30 11.44
CA ILE A 332 -0.31 4.60 11.11
C ILE A 332 0.65 4.52 9.92
N PHE A 333 0.92 3.30 9.42
CA PHE A 333 1.64 3.07 8.18
C PHE A 333 0.66 3.01 7.01
N GLY A 334 1.05 3.55 5.85
CA GLY A 334 0.16 3.53 4.68
C GLY A 334 -0.99 4.53 4.72
N GLU A 335 -1.10 5.36 5.76
CA GLU A 335 -2.17 6.36 5.95
C GLU A 335 -1.71 7.77 5.55
N SER A 336 -2.67 8.69 5.39
CA SER A 336 -2.37 10.10 5.15
C SER A 336 -1.94 10.79 6.44
N LEU A 337 -1.13 11.85 6.32
CA LEU A 337 -0.67 12.61 7.48
C LEU A 337 -1.84 13.17 8.30
N ASP A 338 -2.95 13.57 7.66
CA ASP A 338 -4.16 14.02 8.35
C ASP A 338 -4.80 12.93 9.22
N VAL A 339 -4.87 11.69 8.71
CA VAL A 339 -5.40 10.56 9.49
C VAL A 339 -4.50 10.28 10.67
N ILE A 340 -3.19 10.19 10.45
CA ILE A 340 -2.20 9.92 11.49
C ILE A 340 -2.26 10.99 12.59
N TYR A 341 -2.36 12.26 12.20
CA TYR A 341 -2.44 13.37 13.14
C TYR A 341 -3.72 13.34 13.98
N ARG A 342 -4.87 13.02 13.37
CA ARG A 342 -6.13 12.85 14.10
C ARG A 342 -6.08 11.69 15.10
N LEU A 343 -5.42 10.58 14.75
CA LEU A 343 -5.31 9.41 15.63
C LEU A 343 -4.50 9.72 16.89
N GLN A 344 -3.41 10.50 16.76
CA GLN A 344 -2.55 10.81 17.90
C GLN A 344 -3.08 11.94 18.78
N GLU A 345 -3.93 12.84 18.26
CA GLU A 345 -4.32 14.10 18.91
C GLU A 345 -4.84 13.90 20.33
N ARG A 346 -5.55 12.79 20.59
CA ARG A 346 -6.06 12.46 21.92
C ARG A 346 -4.95 12.18 22.94
N ASN A 347 -3.89 11.47 22.53
CA ASN A 347 -2.82 11.00 23.41
C ASN A 347 -1.62 11.96 23.42
N TYR A 348 -1.44 12.72 22.35
CA TYR A 348 -0.32 13.63 22.12
C TYR A 348 -0.82 15.00 21.59
N PRO A 349 -1.68 15.71 22.34
CA PRO A 349 -2.38 16.93 21.86
C PRO A 349 -1.44 18.11 21.56
N HIS A 350 -0.24 18.12 22.16
CA HIS A 350 0.74 19.19 21.96
C HIS A 350 1.76 18.89 20.85
N GLN A 351 1.76 17.66 20.32
CA GLN A 351 2.74 17.27 19.34
C GLN A 351 2.41 17.84 17.97
N LYS A 352 3.33 18.64 17.39
CA LYS A 352 3.14 19.33 16.10
C LYS A 352 3.51 18.49 14.87
N VAL A 353 3.96 17.26 15.07
CA VAL A 353 4.32 16.26 14.05
C VAL A 353 3.83 14.88 14.47
N PRO A 354 3.72 13.89 13.56
CA PRO A 354 3.42 12.51 13.92
C PRO A 354 4.37 11.97 15.01
N ILE A 355 3.85 11.42 16.12
CA ILE A 355 4.60 10.99 17.30
C ILE A 355 5.64 9.90 17.00
N ILE A 356 5.40 9.12 15.94
CA ILE A 356 6.37 8.15 15.43
C ILE A 356 7.71 8.79 15.09
N LEU A 357 7.72 10.04 14.62
CA LEU A 357 8.95 10.74 14.23
C LEU A 357 9.85 11.04 15.44
N PRO A 358 9.40 11.76 16.50
CA PRO A 358 10.15 11.90 17.74
C PRO A 358 10.54 10.56 18.35
N PHE A 359 9.62 9.59 18.40
CA PHE A 359 9.92 8.28 18.98
C PHE A 359 11.10 7.58 18.26
N LEU A 360 11.07 7.50 16.93
CA LEU A 360 12.13 6.87 16.15
C LEU A 360 13.42 7.68 16.20
N ALA A 361 13.35 9.01 16.09
CA ALA A 361 14.52 9.89 16.13
C ALA A 361 15.25 9.78 17.48
N ASP A 362 14.50 9.89 18.58
CA ASP A 362 15.05 9.80 19.93
C ASP A 362 15.60 8.41 20.21
N GLY A 363 14.91 7.36 19.76
CA GLY A 363 15.42 5.99 19.87
C GLY A 363 16.72 5.78 19.10
N ILE A 364 16.84 6.32 17.87
CA ILE A 364 18.10 6.25 17.11
C ILE A 364 19.23 6.93 17.88
N LEU A 365 18.99 8.09 18.51
CA LEU A 365 20.00 8.78 19.30
C LEU A 365 20.35 8.00 20.58
N ALA A 366 19.34 7.49 21.29
CA ALA A 366 19.51 6.73 22.53
C ALA A 366 20.30 5.43 22.32
N LEU A 367 20.08 4.75 21.20
CA LEU A 367 20.80 3.53 20.82
C LEU A 367 22.16 3.79 20.15
N GLY A 368 22.65 5.03 20.15
CA GLY A 368 23.99 5.36 19.65
C GLY A 368 24.09 5.45 18.13
N GLY A 369 23.00 5.85 17.45
CA GLY A 369 22.99 6.07 16.00
C GLY A 369 24.05 7.06 15.52
N THR A 370 24.40 8.09 16.31
CA THR A 370 25.49 9.04 16.01
C THR A 370 26.89 8.42 16.09
N LYS A 371 27.00 7.17 16.55
CA LYS A 371 28.24 6.39 16.61
C LYS A 371 28.20 5.16 15.70
N SER A 372 27.11 4.98 14.96
CA SER A 372 26.89 3.81 14.10
C SER A 372 27.36 4.09 12.68
N GLU A 373 28.37 3.34 12.22
CA GLU A 373 28.88 3.48 10.86
C GLU A 373 27.79 3.15 9.83
N GLY A 374 27.58 4.04 8.88
CA GLY A 374 26.61 3.86 7.81
C GLY A 374 25.15 3.93 8.25
N ILE A 375 24.83 4.53 9.41
CA ILE A 375 23.43 4.75 9.85
C ILE A 375 22.58 5.37 8.72
N PHE A 376 21.32 4.93 8.58
CA PHE A 376 20.42 5.16 7.43
C PHE A 376 20.83 4.53 6.09
N ARG A 377 22.11 4.24 5.84
CA ARG A 377 22.55 3.52 4.63
C ARG A 377 22.48 2.00 4.81
N VAL A 378 22.97 1.50 5.93
CA VAL A 378 22.90 0.07 6.29
C VAL A 378 21.45 -0.26 6.66
N PRO A 379 20.84 -1.30 6.07
CA PRO A 379 19.52 -1.76 6.46
C PRO A 379 19.59 -2.48 7.81
N GLY A 380 18.59 -2.23 8.65
CA GLY A 380 18.38 -3.07 9.83
C GLY A 380 17.77 -4.42 9.46
N ASP A 381 17.75 -5.31 10.42
CA ASP A 381 17.14 -6.63 10.27
C ASP A 381 15.65 -6.51 9.88
N GLY A 382 15.27 -7.18 8.79
CA GLY A 382 13.96 -7.01 8.17
C GLY A 382 12.80 -7.47 9.06
N ASP A 383 12.99 -8.61 9.73
CA ASP A 383 11.99 -9.18 10.64
C ASP A 383 11.81 -8.27 11.86
N SER A 384 12.90 -7.73 12.40
CA SER A 384 12.87 -6.77 13.50
C SER A 384 12.22 -5.44 13.11
N VAL A 385 12.44 -4.96 11.88
CA VAL A 385 11.74 -3.76 11.36
C VAL A 385 10.23 -4.02 11.25
N SER A 386 9.83 -5.20 10.77
CA SER A 386 8.42 -5.60 10.71
C SER A 386 7.79 -5.71 12.10
N GLU A 387 8.50 -6.26 13.07
CA GLU A 387 8.07 -6.34 14.47
C GLU A 387 7.91 -4.93 15.09
N LEU A 388 8.87 -4.02 14.86
CA LEU A 388 8.79 -2.64 15.33
C LEU A 388 7.59 -1.92 14.72
N LYS A 389 7.36 -2.08 13.41
CA LYS A 389 6.20 -1.54 12.71
C LYS A 389 4.88 -2.04 13.33
N LEU A 390 4.74 -3.36 13.52
CA LEU A 390 3.54 -3.96 14.10
C LEU A 390 3.28 -3.45 15.53
N ARG A 391 4.35 -3.27 16.32
CA ARG A 391 4.27 -2.74 17.67
C ARG A 391 3.79 -1.29 17.69
N ILE A 392 4.34 -0.46 16.81
CA ILE A 392 3.94 0.94 16.64
C ILE A 392 2.48 1.05 16.18
N ASP A 393 2.04 0.20 15.25
CA ASP A 393 0.65 0.17 14.77
C ASP A 393 -0.35 -0.17 15.87
N LYS A 394 0.06 -0.97 16.85
CA LYS A 394 -0.73 -1.26 18.05
C LYS A 394 -0.69 -0.13 19.10
N GLY A 395 -0.01 0.98 18.80
CA GLY A 395 0.14 2.14 19.68
C GLY A 395 1.20 1.99 20.77
N TYR A 396 2.06 0.97 20.68
CA TYR A 396 3.12 0.73 21.65
C TYR A 396 4.43 1.39 21.21
N TYR A 397 4.69 2.59 21.72
CA TYR A 397 5.94 3.32 21.47
C TYR A 397 6.99 3.00 22.53
N THR A 398 7.60 1.81 22.44
CA THR A 398 8.68 1.36 23.34
C THR A 398 9.83 0.73 22.55
N LEU A 399 11.05 0.89 23.07
CA LEU A 399 12.28 0.31 22.51
C LEU A 399 12.62 -1.07 23.09
N ASP A 400 11.77 -1.64 23.95
CA ASP A 400 12.04 -2.92 24.62
C ASP A 400 12.38 -4.03 23.61
N GLY A 401 13.58 -4.62 23.73
CA GLY A 401 14.04 -5.66 22.80
C GLY A 401 14.56 -5.15 21.45
N PHE A 402 14.76 -3.83 21.30
CA PHE A 402 15.47 -3.23 20.17
C PHE A 402 16.73 -2.52 20.66
N ASP A 403 17.90 -3.04 20.29
CA ASP A 403 19.22 -2.52 20.66
C ASP A 403 20.01 -1.95 19.46
N ASP A 404 19.62 -2.30 18.22
CA ASP A 404 20.25 -1.82 16.99
C ASP A 404 19.55 -0.56 16.43
N PRO A 405 20.23 0.61 16.36
CA PRO A 405 19.66 1.84 15.81
C PRO A 405 19.33 1.75 14.30
N THR A 406 19.92 0.82 13.55
CA THR A 406 19.65 0.68 12.11
C THR A 406 18.24 0.15 11.83
N ILE A 407 17.64 -0.59 12.78
CA ILE A 407 16.24 -1.02 12.75
C ILE A 407 15.32 0.20 12.77
N LEU A 408 15.53 1.12 13.72
CA LEU A 408 14.72 2.33 13.85
C LEU A 408 14.93 3.28 12.65
N ALA A 409 16.17 3.42 12.17
CA ALA A 409 16.47 4.20 10.97
C ALA A 409 15.79 3.62 9.72
N SER A 410 15.72 2.29 9.61
CA SER A 410 15.00 1.60 8.54
C SER A 410 13.49 1.77 8.65
N CYS A 411 12.95 1.70 9.87
CA CYS A 411 11.54 1.94 10.15
C CYS A 411 11.13 3.40 9.84
N LEU A 412 11.97 4.39 10.15
CA LEU A 412 11.70 5.80 9.84
C LEU A 412 11.58 6.03 8.34
N LYS A 413 12.55 5.51 7.56
CA LYS A 413 12.50 5.57 6.09
C LYS A 413 11.28 4.82 5.54
N LEU A 414 10.97 3.64 6.09
CA LEU A 414 9.82 2.84 5.69
C LEU A 414 8.52 3.63 5.89
N TRP A 415 8.33 4.24 7.06
CA TRP A 415 7.12 5.00 7.37
C TRP A 415 6.92 6.18 6.39
N LEU A 416 7.96 6.98 6.16
CA LEU A 416 7.93 8.08 5.18
C LEU A 416 7.59 7.58 3.77
N ARG A 417 8.24 6.48 3.34
CA ARG A 417 8.01 5.88 2.02
C ARG A 417 6.59 5.34 1.87
N GLU A 418 6.00 4.80 2.93
CA GLU A 418 4.68 4.16 2.89
C GLU A 418 3.51 5.13 3.01
N LEU A 419 3.71 6.40 3.41
CA LEU A 419 2.62 7.40 3.53
C LEU A 419 1.62 7.32 2.35
N CYS A 420 0.34 7.51 2.63
CA CYS A 420 -0.70 7.47 1.60
C CYS A 420 -0.32 8.37 0.42
N ASP A 421 -0.12 9.65 0.71
CA ASP A 421 0.32 10.67 -0.22
C ASP A 421 1.83 10.92 0.00
N PRO A 422 2.61 11.26 -1.04
CA PRO A 422 4.02 11.60 -0.87
C PRO A 422 4.16 12.79 0.08
N LEU A 423 5.27 12.81 0.84
CA LEU A 423 5.51 13.90 1.79
C LEU A 423 5.60 15.25 1.08
N VAL A 424 6.29 15.30 -0.07
CA VAL A 424 6.18 16.40 -1.03
C VAL A 424 5.01 16.10 -1.98
N PRO A 425 3.93 16.90 -1.98
CA PRO A 425 2.79 16.72 -2.88
C PRO A 425 3.21 16.71 -4.36
N GLU A 426 2.47 15.97 -5.18
CA GLU A 426 2.77 15.73 -6.60
C GLU A 426 2.85 17.05 -7.40
N GLU A 427 2.06 18.05 -7.01
CA GLU A 427 2.01 19.37 -7.64
C GLU A 427 3.32 20.14 -7.49
N LEU A 428 4.13 19.83 -6.47
CA LEU A 428 5.40 20.48 -6.18
C LEU A 428 6.61 19.64 -6.64
N TYR A 429 6.40 18.38 -7.03
CA TYR A 429 7.48 17.48 -7.41
C TYR A 429 8.30 18.02 -8.60
N ASN A 430 7.64 18.53 -9.64
CA ASN A 430 8.31 19.09 -10.82
C ASN A 430 9.16 20.31 -10.47
N ASP A 431 8.70 21.16 -9.54
CA ASP A 431 9.46 22.32 -9.06
C ASP A 431 10.74 21.83 -8.34
N CYS A 432 10.63 20.79 -7.50
CA CYS A 432 11.77 20.20 -6.79
C CYS A 432 12.88 19.75 -7.74
N ILE A 433 12.56 18.99 -8.79
CA ILE A 433 13.57 18.47 -9.72
C ILE A 433 14.11 19.56 -10.67
N THR A 434 13.29 20.54 -11.03
CA THR A 434 13.67 21.65 -11.91
C THR A 434 14.67 22.58 -11.25
N HIS A 435 14.38 22.96 -10.00
CA HIS A 435 15.19 23.91 -9.22
C HIS A 435 16.15 23.22 -8.25
N ALA A 436 16.38 21.91 -8.40
CA ALA A 436 17.18 21.11 -7.48
C ALA A 436 18.60 21.66 -7.24
N LYS A 437 19.15 22.43 -8.18
CA LYS A 437 20.50 23.03 -8.12
C LYS A 437 20.53 24.45 -7.53
N GLU A 438 19.37 25.01 -7.17
CA GLU A 438 19.21 26.36 -6.64
C GLU A 438 18.84 26.26 -5.15
N PRO A 439 19.81 26.43 -4.23
CA PRO A 439 19.58 26.19 -2.80
C PRO A 439 18.45 27.03 -2.20
N GLU A 440 18.40 28.32 -2.52
CA GLU A 440 17.39 29.24 -2.01
C GLU A 440 16.00 28.84 -2.49
N THR A 441 15.86 28.49 -3.78
CA THR A 441 14.60 28.02 -4.36
C THR A 441 14.16 26.70 -3.72
N CYS A 442 15.10 25.78 -3.44
CA CYS A 442 14.78 24.52 -2.74
C CYS A 442 14.12 24.78 -1.38
N VAL A 443 14.66 25.72 -0.60
CA VAL A 443 14.10 26.10 0.71
C VAL A 443 12.72 26.78 0.55
N GLN A 444 12.54 27.64 -0.45
CA GLN A 444 11.26 28.28 -0.75
C GLN A 444 10.16 27.28 -1.14
N ILE A 445 10.52 26.20 -1.84
CA ILE A 445 9.56 25.12 -2.15
C ILE A 445 9.05 24.46 -0.86
N VAL A 446 9.92 24.26 0.14
CA VAL A 446 9.50 23.70 1.44
C VAL A 446 8.52 24.63 2.17
N GLN A 447 8.70 25.95 2.08
CA GLN A 447 7.77 26.92 2.68
C GLN A 447 6.36 26.85 2.09
N ARG A 448 6.24 26.47 0.80
CA ARG A 448 4.96 26.30 0.08
C ARG A 448 4.23 25.00 0.43
N LEU A 449 4.86 24.08 1.15
CA LEU A 449 4.23 22.82 1.56
C LEU A 449 3.06 23.06 2.53
N PRO A 450 2.03 22.18 2.51
CA PRO A 450 1.02 22.15 3.57
C PRO A 450 1.66 22.06 4.96
N THR A 451 1.04 22.69 5.96
CA THR A 451 1.65 22.87 7.29
C THR A 451 2.18 21.57 7.91
N ILE A 452 1.41 20.47 7.85
CA ILE A 452 1.83 19.19 8.43
C ILE A 452 3.02 18.61 7.64
N ASN A 453 2.94 18.58 6.31
CA ASN A 453 4.02 18.12 5.43
C ASN A 453 5.30 18.92 5.66
N ARG A 454 5.18 20.26 5.70
CA ARG A 454 6.30 21.18 5.97
C ARG A 454 6.98 20.84 7.28
N ARG A 455 6.22 20.68 8.37
CA ARG A 455 6.76 20.35 9.70
C ARG A 455 7.42 18.99 9.74
N VAL A 456 6.90 18.00 9.02
CA VAL A 456 7.53 16.68 8.89
C VAL A 456 8.84 16.79 8.10
N VAL A 457 8.89 17.51 6.98
CA VAL A 457 10.14 17.77 6.22
C VAL A 457 11.16 18.47 7.13
N VAL A 458 10.76 19.55 7.80
CA VAL A 458 11.63 20.32 8.70
C VAL A 458 12.15 19.45 9.83
N PHE A 459 11.30 18.61 10.45
CA PHE A 459 11.74 17.66 11.48
C PHE A 459 12.78 16.67 10.95
N VAL A 460 12.51 16.03 9.81
CA VAL A 460 13.41 15.02 9.23
C VAL A 460 14.73 15.65 8.81
N ILE A 461 14.71 16.79 8.10
CA ILE A 461 15.94 17.48 7.68
C ILE A 461 16.75 17.93 8.90
N SER A 462 16.10 18.52 9.91
CA SER A 462 16.75 18.91 11.16
C SER A 462 17.41 17.72 11.87
N PHE A 463 16.71 16.60 11.93
CA PHE A 463 17.24 15.40 12.58
C PHE A 463 18.48 14.87 11.85
N LEU A 464 18.43 14.83 10.52
CA LEU A 464 19.55 14.40 9.69
C LEU A 464 20.75 15.36 9.77
N GLN A 465 20.52 16.65 9.99
CA GLN A 465 21.59 17.64 10.17
C GLN A 465 22.46 17.35 11.42
N LEU A 466 21.93 16.67 12.44
CA LEU A 466 22.74 16.21 13.59
C LEU A 466 23.87 15.25 13.16
N PHE A 467 23.64 14.50 12.09
CA PHE A 467 24.63 13.56 11.53
C PHE A 467 25.67 14.24 10.64
N LEU A 468 25.48 15.53 10.33
CA LEU A 468 26.41 16.36 9.55
C LEU A 468 27.40 17.13 10.40
N GLU A 469 27.30 17.06 11.73
CA GLU A 469 28.35 17.58 12.60
C GLU A 469 29.66 16.83 12.33
N GLU A 470 30.78 17.55 12.19
CA GLU A 470 32.08 16.97 11.81
C GLU A 470 32.48 15.77 12.69
N LYS A 471 32.31 15.90 14.01
CA LYS A 471 32.59 14.83 14.98
C LYS A 471 31.71 13.58 14.78
N VAL A 472 30.49 13.74 14.29
CA VAL A 472 29.54 12.65 14.03
C VAL A 472 29.82 12.04 12.66
N MET A 473 30.07 12.85 11.65
CA MET A 473 30.41 12.41 10.29
C MET A 473 31.69 11.56 10.27
N THR A 474 32.71 11.93 11.05
CA THR A 474 33.97 11.16 11.12
C THR A 474 33.77 9.73 11.62
N VAL A 475 32.77 9.50 12.47
CA VAL A 475 32.41 8.17 12.98
C VAL A 475 31.42 7.47 12.05
N THR A 476 30.28 8.11 11.77
CA THR A 476 29.19 7.50 10.99
C THR A 476 29.52 7.32 9.51
N LYS A 477 30.48 8.07 8.96
CA LYS A 477 30.82 8.14 7.53
C LYS A 477 29.66 8.60 6.63
N MET A 478 28.63 9.20 7.22
CA MET A 478 27.46 9.68 6.49
C MET A 478 27.63 11.17 6.14
N THR A 479 27.92 11.45 4.88
CA THR A 479 27.96 12.81 4.34
C THR A 479 26.56 13.30 3.94
N SER A 480 26.40 14.59 3.67
CA SER A 480 25.15 15.14 3.13
C SER A 480 24.74 14.49 1.81
N ALA A 481 25.70 14.15 0.95
CA ALA A 481 25.42 13.39 -0.28
C ALA A 481 24.92 11.96 0.02
N ASN A 482 25.54 11.26 0.98
CA ASN A 482 25.12 9.91 1.36
C ASN A 482 23.72 9.90 2.02
N LEU A 483 23.44 10.88 2.89
CA LEU A 483 22.12 11.04 3.52
C LEU A 483 21.05 11.42 2.49
N ALA A 484 21.35 12.32 1.56
CA ALA A 484 20.42 12.67 0.49
C ALA A 484 20.11 11.47 -0.43
N LEU A 485 21.13 10.68 -0.77
CA LEU A 485 20.99 9.47 -1.58
C LEU A 485 19.98 8.49 -0.99
N VAL A 486 20.05 8.27 0.33
CA VAL A 486 19.16 7.32 1.02
C VAL A 486 17.81 7.90 1.38
N MET A 487 17.70 9.22 1.56
CA MET A 487 16.48 9.86 2.05
C MET A 487 15.57 10.36 0.93
N ALA A 488 16.10 10.81 -0.21
CA ALA A 488 15.31 11.37 -1.31
C ALA A 488 14.15 10.47 -1.77
N PRO A 489 14.32 9.14 -1.95
CA PRO A 489 13.21 8.26 -2.34
C PRO A 489 12.09 8.11 -1.30
N ASN A 490 12.31 8.59 -0.06
CA ASN A 490 11.31 8.55 1.00
C ASN A 490 10.61 9.91 1.20
N LEU A 491 11.13 11.00 0.62
CA LEU A 491 10.51 12.34 0.69
C LEU A 491 9.79 12.71 -0.60
N LEU A 492 10.32 12.28 -1.76
CA LEU A 492 9.78 12.54 -3.08
C LEU A 492 9.33 11.23 -3.74
N ARG A 493 8.34 11.30 -4.64
CA ARG A 493 7.88 10.16 -5.45
C ARG A 493 7.74 10.57 -6.91
N CYS A 494 8.51 9.94 -7.78
CA CYS A 494 8.37 10.08 -9.22
C CYS A 494 7.24 9.17 -9.74
N ASN A 495 6.09 9.75 -10.09
CA ASN A 495 4.93 9.00 -10.59
C ASN A 495 5.02 8.69 -12.10
N SER A 496 6.20 8.31 -12.60
CA SER A 496 6.38 7.88 -13.99
C SER A 496 6.42 6.37 -14.12
N ASP A 497 5.66 5.82 -15.07
CA ASP A 497 5.78 4.41 -15.46
C ASP A 497 7.09 4.11 -16.22
N SER A 498 7.79 5.15 -16.68
CA SER A 498 9.05 5.01 -17.41
C SER A 498 10.24 4.92 -16.46
N MET A 499 10.85 3.74 -16.37
CA MET A 499 12.07 3.53 -15.59
C MET A 499 13.19 4.49 -16.00
N ALA A 500 13.32 4.83 -17.28
CA ALA A 500 14.31 5.79 -17.74
C ALA A 500 14.09 7.18 -17.14
N VAL A 501 12.82 7.59 -16.98
CA VAL A 501 12.45 8.87 -16.34
C VAL A 501 12.76 8.83 -14.85
N VAL A 502 12.35 7.76 -14.16
CA VAL A 502 12.63 7.56 -12.74
C VAL A 502 14.14 7.62 -12.45
N PHE A 503 14.96 6.89 -13.22
CA PHE A 503 16.41 6.92 -13.04
C PHE A 503 17.04 8.28 -13.35
N THR A 504 16.53 9.00 -14.35
CA THR A 504 17.03 10.34 -14.69
C THR A 504 16.70 11.34 -13.58
N ASN A 505 15.48 11.30 -13.06
CA ASN A 505 15.01 12.25 -12.05
C ASN A 505 15.60 11.99 -10.66
N ALA A 506 15.96 10.74 -10.33
CA ALA A 506 16.54 10.39 -9.03
C ALA A 506 17.78 11.24 -8.66
N ALA A 507 18.61 11.61 -9.63
CA ALA A 507 19.78 12.48 -9.37
C ALA A 507 19.37 13.90 -8.95
N TYR A 508 18.27 14.43 -9.50
CA TYR A 508 17.73 15.74 -9.14
C TYR A 508 17.02 15.69 -7.80
N GLU A 509 16.27 14.63 -7.51
CA GLU A 509 15.67 14.41 -6.19
C GLU A 509 16.74 14.39 -5.09
N GLN A 510 17.86 13.69 -5.33
CA GLN A 510 19.01 13.68 -4.42
C GLN A 510 19.63 15.06 -4.27
N THR A 511 19.82 15.80 -5.36
CA THR A 511 20.38 17.15 -5.31
C THR A 511 19.49 18.10 -4.51
N PHE A 512 18.17 18.00 -4.69
CA PHE A 512 17.19 18.77 -3.93
C PHE A 512 17.31 18.50 -2.42
N VAL A 513 17.29 17.22 -1.99
CA VAL A 513 17.43 16.88 -0.57
C VAL A 513 18.81 17.24 -0.02
N HIS A 514 19.87 17.10 -0.81
CA HIS A 514 21.21 17.55 -0.43
C HIS A 514 21.25 19.04 -0.12
N ASN A 515 20.63 19.87 -0.97
CA ASN A 515 20.54 21.31 -0.72
C ASN A 515 19.68 21.64 0.49
N LEU A 516 18.59 20.90 0.75
CA LEU A 516 17.85 21.06 2.01
C LEU A 516 18.73 20.75 3.23
N LEU A 517 19.51 19.67 3.20
CA LEU A 517 20.39 19.31 4.30
C LEU A 517 21.43 20.41 4.62
N LEU A 518 21.96 21.08 3.59
CA LEU A 518 23.00 22.11 3.77
C LEU A 518 22.45 23.52 4.07
N HIS A 519 21.28 23.85 3.55
CA HIS A 519 20.80 25.25 3.51
C HIS A 519 19.48 25.49 4.25
N LEU A 520 18.70 24.45 4.55
CA LEU A 520 17.46 24.60 5.30
C LEU A 520 17.76 24.95 6.75
N LYS A 521 17.31 26.13 7.17
CA LYS A 521 17.30 26.56 8.57
C LYS A 521 15.88 26.50 9.11
N CYS A 522 15.67 25.64 10.09
CA CYS A 522 14.32 25.30 10.56
C CYS A 522 13.53 26.53 11.06
N SER A 523 14.19 27.43 11.79
CA SER A 523 13.58 28.66 12.32
C SER A 523 13.16 29.66 11.25
N GLU A 524 13.68 29.57 10.02
CA GLU A 524 13.36 30.47 8.91
C GLU A 524 12.24 29.90 8.02
N VAL A 525 11.92 28.60 8.14
CA VAL A 525 10.94 27.90 7.28
C VAL A 525 9.58 27.74 7.96
N ASP A 526 9.54 27.50 9.27
CA ASP A 526 8.30 27.46 10.05
C ASP A 526 8.50 28.22 11.38
N PRO A 527 8.08 29.50 11.45
CA PRO A 527 8.27 30.32 12.67
C PRO A 527 7.58 29.74 13.91
N ASP A 528 6.50 28.96 13.70
CA ASP A 528 5.71 28.38 14.77
C ASP A 528 6.21 26.98 15.18
N TYR A 529 7.27 26.47 14.56
CA TYR A 529 7.77 25.13 14.82
C TYR A 529 9.28 25.00 14.61
N VAL A 530 9.99 24.88 15.72
CA VAL A 530 11.41 24.47 15.73
C VAL A 530 11.47 23.04 16.26
N PRO A 531 11.94 22.07 15.45
CA PRO A 531 12.08 20.69 15.88
C PRO A 531 13.14 20.57 16.98
N THR A 532 12.90 19.65 17.91
CA THR A 532 13.86 19.27 18.95
C THR A 532 13.99 17.75 18.93
N HIS A 533 15.19 17.26 19.26
CA HIS A 533 15.54 15.83 19.17
C HIS A 533 16.29 15.42 20.44
N GLY A 534 16.18 14.17 20.83
CA GLY A 534 16.89 13.58 21.96
C GLY A 534 16.29 13.89 23.34
N HIS A 535 15.06 14.42 23.39
CA HIS A 535 14.38 14.74 24.66
C HIS A 535 13.46 13.62 25.17
N GLY A 536 13.24 12.58 24.38
CA GLY A 536 12.27 11.52 24.67
C GLY A 536 10.84 11.97 24.34
N ALA A 537 10.00 11.03 23.92
CA ALA A 537 8.55 11.26 23.83
C ALA A 537 7.97 11.34 25.25
N VAL A 538 7.98 12.52 25.87
CA VAL A 538 7.38 12.73 27.19
C VAL A 538 5.86 12.83 27.01
N PRO A 539 5.05 11.90 27.57
CA PRO A 539 3.60 12.08 27.61
C PRO A 539 3.27 13.36 28.40
N PRO A 540 2.16 14.07 28.11
CA PRO A 540 1.75 15.19 28.94
C PRO A 540 1.65 14.76 30.40
N ASP A 541 2.11 15.64 31.30
CA ASP A 541 2.05 15.45 32.74
C ASP A 541 0.59 15.16 33.15
N ASN A 542 0.37 14.01 33.81
CA ASN A 542 -0.95 13.57 34.30
C ASN A 542 -1.54 14.53 35.36
N SER A 543 -0.82 15.57 35.76
CA SER A 543 -1.24 16.59 36.73
C SER A 543 -2.41 17.47 36.25
N GLN A 544 -2.78 17.46 34.97
CA GLN A 544 -3.91 18.24 34.42
C GLN A 544 -5.16 17.43 34.05
N LEU A 545 -5.26 16.15 34.44
CA LEU A 545 -6.56 15.48 34.50
C LEU A 545 -7.39 16.18 35.59
N ARG A 546 -8.29 17.08 35.16
CA ARG A 546 -9.36 17.64 35.99
C ARG A 546 -9.92 16.51 36.84
N LYS A 547 -9.70 16.59 38.16
CA LYS A 547 -10.30 15.70 39.15
C LYS A 547 -11.80 15.62 38.86
N SER A 548 -12.23 14.54 38.21
CA SER A 548 -13.64 14.22 38.11
C SER A 548 -14.11 14.02 39.54
N LYS A 549 -15.03 14.88 39.98
CA LYS A 549 -15.64 14.75 41.30
C LYS A 549 -16.28 13.36 41.35
N SER A 550 -15.66 12.46 42.10
CA SER A 550 -16.25 11.19 42.49
C SER A 550 -17.60 11.49 43.15
N ARG A 551 -18.69 11.18 42.44
CA ARG A 551 -20.02 11.08 43.05
C ARG A 551 -19.95 9.89 44.00
N ARG A 552 -19.72 10.18 45.28
CA ARG A 552 -20.02 9.25 46.38
C ARG A 552 -21.47 8.79 46.21
N ARG A 553 -21.67 7.51 45.88
CA ARG A 553 -22.92 6.82 46.20
C ARG A 553 -23.02 6.80 47.72
N ALA A 554 -23.92 7.61 48.26
CA ALA A 554 -24.39 7.40 49.62
C ALA A 554 -25.23 6.12 49.60
N ASN A 555 -24.71 5.06 50.23
CA ASN A 555 -25.58 4.06 50.84
C ASN A 555 -26.35 4.78 51.95
N ASN A 556 -27.67 4.74 51.89
CA ASN A 556 -28.49 4.82 53.08
C ASN A 556 -29.71 3.93 52.90
N HIS A 557 -30.03 3.30 54.03
CA HIS A 557 -31.16 2.43 54.32
C HIS A 557 -32.51 2.96 53.85
#